data_AF-A0AAD6F4K8-F1
#
_entry.id   AF-A0AAD6F4K8-F1
#
_cell.length_a   1.000
_cell.length_b   1.000
_cell.length_c   1.000
_cell.angle_alpha   90.00
_cell.angle_beta   90.00
_cell.angle_gamma   90.00
#
_symmetry.space_group_name_H-M   'P 1'
#
loop_
_entity.id
_entity.type
_entity.pdbx_description
1 polymer ?
#
loop_
_entity_poly.entity_id
_entity_poly.type
_entity_poly.pdbx_seq_one_letter_code
_entity_poly.pdbx_strand_id
1 'polypeptide(L)'
;MQTAIQQAVEKEERPMPDERRAFVNALVDQMMQHERNPTRAMCHSIVRLIVRSHPKSFADISRRGEVVGDGCPSLLQQVKTRVEYKTRNNTLARRRRSREGRRNTGVAGESRLTRGPVDQYGCVRWCPAELPEGETEATLEDSKRDLRNIYSEEGMGGAERAEPLMVRTYIILRRYLNRMPAPAMFEKLQEALGQRGQTILHFCQKLDNPKIREVLASYDPEGSEKAACILQLLMVYFKEPTEKLMLEVDTCATAADVVNTAALPSTPCLIIQGDTMKPSGWMLSIEGQVICDNPDKRGFLGVRGHVSP
;
A
#
# COMPACT_ATOMS: atom_id res chain seq x y z
N MET A 1 27.35 -47.47 -1.17
CA MET A 1 26.13 -47.86 -0.42
C MET A 1 24.95 -47.14 -1.05
N GLN A 2 23.88 -47.84 -1.39
CA GLN A 2 22.63 -47.20 -1.82
C GLN A 2 22.13 -46.30 -0.69
N THR A 3 21.67 -45.10 -1.02
CA THR A 3 21.03 -44.22 -0.03
C THR A 3 19.67 -44.78 0.35
N ALA A 4 19.19 -44.51 1.56
CA ALA A 4 17.90 -45.04 2.03
C ALA A 4 16.72 -44.67 1.08
N ILE A 5 16.83 -43.53 0.39
CA ILE A 5 15.85 -43.15 -0.63
C ILE A 5 15.92 -44.02 -1.90
N GLN A 6 17.11 -44.46 -2.32
CA GLN A 6 17.24 -45.38 -3.46
C GLN A 6 16.59 -46.72 -3.13
N GLN A 7 16.74 -47.20 -1.90
CA GLN A 7 16.08 -48.42 -1.43
C GLN A 7 14.54 -48.28 -1.39
N ALA A 8 14.03 -47.14 -0.92
CA ALA A 8 12.58 -46.87 -0.92
C ALA A 8 12.00 -46.78 -2.35
N VAL A 9 12.75 -46.18 -3.28
CA VAL A 9 12.36 -46.10 -4.69
C VAL A 9 12.40 -47.47 -5.37
N GLU A 10 13.41 -48.29 -5.09
CA GLU A 10 13.52 -49.67 -5.60
C GLU A 10 12.40 -50.56 -5.08
N LYS A 11 11.94 -50.33 -3.84
CA LYS A 11 10.76 -51.01 -3.26
C LYS A 11 9.43 -50.43 -3.73
N GLU A 12 9.45 -49.40 -4.58
CA GLU A 12 8.28 -48.64 -5.03
C GLU A 12 7.42 -48.06 -3.88
N GLU A 13 8.06 -47.78 -2.74
CA GLU A 13 7.44 -47.25 -1.54
C GLU A 13 7.65 -45.74 -1.44
N ARG A 14 6.80 -45.06 -0.65
CA ARG A 14 6.97 -43.65 -0.35
C ARG A 14 8.12 -43.49 0.65
N PRO A 15 9.19 -42.74 0.33
CA PRO A 15 10.30 -42.54 1.25
C PRO A 15 9.86 -41.89 2.56
N MET A 16 10.58 -42.19 3.65
CA MET A 16 10.31 -41.60 4.95
C MET A 16 10.51 -40.08 4.91
N PRO A 17 9.85 -39.30 5.80
CA PRO A 17 9.90 -37.84 5.75
C PRO A 17 11.32 -37.24 5.73
N ASP A 18 12.25 -37.81 6.49
CA ASP A 18 13.63 -37.32 6.56
C ASP A 18 14.45 -37.65 5.30
N GLU A 19 14.26 -38.85 4.73
CA GLU A 19 14.89 -39.27 3.47
C GLU A 19 14.40 -38.42 2.30
N ARG A 20 13.09 -38.18 2.25
CA ARG A 20 12.45 -37.30 1.27
C ARG A 20 12.96 -35.87 1.39
N ARG A 21 13.16 -35.36 2.62
CA ARG A 21 13.75 -34.04 2.86
C ARG A 21 15.20 -33.97 2.38
N ALA A 22 16.01 -34.99 2.66
CA ALA A 22 17.40 -35.06 2.21
C ALA A 22 17.50 -35.05 0.68
N PHE A 23 16.62 -35.78 -0.01
CA PHE A 23 16.51 -35.75 -1.46
C PHE A 23 16.09 -34.40 -2.01
N VAL A 24 15.06 -33.77 -1.45
CA VAL A 24 14.63 -32.42 -1.88
C VAL A 24 15.77 -31.41 -1.69
N ASN A 25 16.56 -31.54 -0.63
CA ASN A 25 17.75 -30.71 -0.44
C ASN A 25 18.76 -30.92 -1.56
N ALA A 26 19.19 -32.16 -1.82
CA ALA A 26 20.16 -32.46 -2.87
C ALA A 26 19.68 -32.02 -4.27
N LEU A 27 18.40 -32.24 -4.57
CA LEU A 27 17.78 -31.83 -5.84
C LEU A 27 17.83 -30.31 -6.03
N VAL A 28 17.42 -29.54 -5.01
CA VAL A 28 17.45 -28.07 -5.09
C VAL A 28 18.88 -27.56 -5.19
N ASP A 29 19.82 -28.21 -4.51
CA ASP A 29 21.24 -27.85 -4.54
C ASP A 29 21.80 -27.99 -5.97
N GLN A 30 21.44 -29.06 -6.69
CA GLN A 30 21.78 -29.24 -8.11
C GLN A 30 21.07 -28.24 -9.01
N MET A 31 19.77 -28.02 -8.83
CA MET A 31 19.01 -27.03 -9.61
C MET A 31 19.62 -25.64 -9.51
N MET A 32 20.08 -25.26 -8.32
CA MET A 32 20.65 -23.95 -8.04
C MET A 32 22.09 -23.76 -8.56
N GLN A 33 22.77 -24.83 -8.98
CA GLN A 33 24.06 -24.71 -9.69
C GLN A 33 23.89 -24.08 -11.07
N HIS A 34 22.77 -24.36 -11.73
CA HIS A 34 22.45 -23.78 -13.04
C HIS A 34 21.73 -22.45 -12.91
N GLU A 35 20.78 -22.35 -11.97
CA GLU A 35 19.88 -21.20 -11.87
C GLU A 35 19.68 -20.80 -10.41
N ARG A 36 20.26 -19.65 -10.02
CA ARG A 36 20.26 -19.19 -8.62
C ARG A 36 18.86 -19.01 -8.01
N ASN A 37 17.83 -18.83 -8.83
CA ASN A 37 16.44 -18.69 -8.40
C ASN A 37 15.46 -19.32 -9.42
N PRO A 38 15.28 -20.65 -9.40
CA PRO A 38 14.49 -21.35 -10.41
C PRO A 38 13.01 -20.94 -10.31
N THR A 39 12.41 -20.64 -11.47
CA THR A 39 10.99 -20.29 -11.56
C THR A 39 10.10 -21.48 -11.19
N ARG A 40 8.82 -21.21 -10.88
CA ARG A 40 7.86 -22.30 -10.60
C ARG A 40 7.73 -23.25 -11.79
N ALA A 41 7.75 -22.75 -13.02
CA ALA A 41 7.69 -23.56 -14.24
C ALA A 41 8.89 -24.51 -14.34
N MET A 42 10.11 -24.02 -14.09
CA MET A 42 11.33 -24.84 -14.10
C MET A 42 11.30 -25.93 -13.02
N CYS A 43 10.88 -25.56 -11.80
CA CYS A 43 10.71 -26.52 -10.71
C CYS A 43 9.67 -27.60 -11.08
N HIS A 44 8.57 -27.21 -11.72
CA HIS A 44 7.51 -28.12 -12.12
C HIS A 44 7.96 -29.07 -13.22
N SER A 45 8.71 -28.61 -14.23
CA SER A 45 9.26 -29.49 -15.28
C SER A 45 10.13 -30.62 -14.70
N ILE A 46 11.00 -30.29 -13.74
CA ILE A 46 11.90 -31.26 -13.09
C ILE A 46 11.10 -32.21 -12.19
N VAL A 47 10.19 -31.69 -11.37
CA VAL A 47 9.32 -32.49 -10.51
C VAL A 47 8.47 -33.46 -11.34
N ARG A 48 7.93 -32.99 -12.47
CA ARG A 48 7.13 -33.81 -13.38
C ARG A 48 7.93 -34.95 -13.99
N LEU A 49 9.22 -34.75 -14.27
CA LEU A 49 10.11 -35.82 -14.73
C LEU A 49 10.30 -36.90 -13.64
N ILE A 50 10.58 -36.48 -12.41
CA ILE A 50 10.79 -37.39 -11.27
C ILE A 50 9.53 -38.21 -10.96
N VAL A 51 8.36 -37.56 -10.92
CA VAL A 51 7.08 -38.22 -10.64
C VAL A 51 6.70 -39.19 -11.74
N ARG A 52 7.05 -38.91 -13.01
CA ARG A 52 6.84 -39.86 -14.12
C ARG A 52 7.74 -41.09 -14.01
N SER A 53 8.98 -40.91 -13.59
CA SER A 53 9.93 -42.03 -13.42
C SER A 53 9.59 -42.90 -12.21
N HIS A 54 9.11 -42.30 -11.13
CA HIS A 54 8.86 -43.00 -9.86
C HIS A 54 7.51 -42.57 -9.23
N PRO A 55 6.38 -42.91 -9.85
CA PRO A 55 5.07 -42.42 -9.44
C PRO A 55 4.66 -42.92 -8.06
N LYS A 56 4.91 -44.19 -7.72
CA LYS A 56 4.52 -44.76 -6.42
C LYS A 56 5.27 -44.12 -5.25
N SER A 57 6.52 -43.71 -5.47
CA SER A 57 7.36 -43.10 -4.43
C SER A 57 7.10 -41.59 -4.24
N PHE A 58 6.83 -40.85 -5.32
CA PHE A 58 6.78 -39.38 -5.26
C PHE A 58 5.44 -38.73 -5.63
N ALA A 59 4.55 -39.42 -6.34
CA ALA A 59 3.27 -38.86 -6.72
C ALA A 59 2.34 -38.64 -5.50
N ASP A 60 1.41 -37.72 -5.67
CA ASP A 60 0.28 -37.56 -4.76
C ASP A 60 -0.81 -38.55 -5.13
N ILE A 61 -1.01 -39.53 -4.26
CA ILE A 61 -1.98 -40.61 -4.44
C ILE A 61 -3.13 -40.41 -3.45
N SER A 62 -4.37 -40.51 -3.94
CA SER A 62 -5.60 -40.43 -3.16
C SER A 62 -5.75 -41.64 -2.24
N ARG A 63 -6.65 -41.57 -1.25
CA ARG A 63 -7.02 -42.71 -0.39
C ARG A 63 -7.53 -43.93 -1.19
N ARG A 64 -8.00 -43.70 -2.42
CA ARG A 64 -8.48 -44.73 -3.36
C ARG A 64 -7.39 -45.29 -4.28
N GLY A 65 -6.14 -44.88 -4.14
CA GLY A 65 -5.02 -45.34 -4.97
C GLY A 65 -4.84 -44.60 -6.31
N GLU A 66 -5.70 -43.62 -6.61
CA GLU A 66 -5.64 -42.82 -7.84
C GLU A 66 -4.66 -41.64 -7.71
N VAL A 67 -3.95 -41.30 -8.78
CA VAL A 67 -3.08 -40.12 -8.81
C VAL A 67 -3.93 -38.84 -8.80
N VAL A 68 -3.65 -37.94 -7.85
CA VAL A 68 -4.35 -36.67 -7.71
C VAL A 68 -3.78 -35.65 -8.70
N GLY A 69 -4.59 -35.26 -9.69
CA GLY A 69 -4.17 -34.30 -10.72
C GLY A 69 -2.99 -34.83 -11.55
N ASP A 70 -1.88 -34.10 -11.60
CA ASP A 70 -0.64 -34.54 -12.24
C ASP A 70 0.35 -35.22 -11.27
N GLY A 71 -0.07 -35.48 -10.02
CA GLY A 71 0.74 -36.12 -8.97
C GLY A 71 1.91 -35.28 -8.46
N CYS A 72 2.14 -34.08 -9.00
CA CYS A 72 3.26 -33.22 -8.69
C CYS A 72 3.08 -32.23 -7.49
N PRO A 73 1.88 -31.87 -6.99
CA PRO A 73 1.73 -30.73 -6.08
C PRO A 73 2.58 -30.77 -4.82
N SER A 74 2.62 -31.87 -4.07
CA SER A 74 3.35 -31.94 -2.79
C SER A 74 4.86 -31.88 -2.98
N LEU A 75 5.40 -32.58 -3.99
CA LEU A 75 6.83 -32.51 -4.29
C LEU A 75 7.22 -31.13 -4.82
N LEU A 76 6.41 -30.53 -5.70
CA LEU A 76 6.61 -29.18 -6.19
C LEU A 76 6.60 -28.16 -5.05
N GLN A 77 5.68 -28.31 -4.09
CA GLN A 77 5.62 -27.44 -2.92
C GLN A 77 6.88 -27.57 -2.06
N GLN A 78 7.35 -28.79 -1.79
CA GLN A 78 8.58 -29.03 -1.04
C GLN A 78 9.81 -28.42 -1.72
N VAL A 79 9.95 -28.62 -3.04
CA VAL A 79 11.03 -28.02 -3.85
C VAL A 79 10.97 -26.49 -3.81
N LYS A 80 9.79 -25.88 -4.04
CA LYS A 80 9.62 -24.42 -3.97
C LYS A 80 9.93 -23.87 -2.58
N THR A 81 9.47 -24.53 -1.53
CA THR A 81 9.75 -24.13 -0.16
C THR A 81 11.25 -24.17 0.13
N ARG A 82 11.95 -25.21 -0.35
CA ARG A 82 13.41 -25.32 -0.17
C ARG A 82 14.18 -24.27 -0.98
N VAL A 83 13.76 -23.97 -2.21
CA VAL A 83 14.30 -22.84 -3.00
C VAL A 83 14.10 -21.52 -2.25
N GLU A 84 12.90 -21.28 -1.71
CA GLU A 84 12.62 -20.10 -0.89
C GLU A 84 13.51 -20.03 0.37
N TYR A 85 13.74 -21.15 1.05
CA TYR A 85 14.67 -21.20 2.20
C TYR A 85 16.11 -20.86 1.81
N LYS A 86 16.61 -21.37 0.69
CA LYS A 86 17.98 -21.05 0.22
C LYS A 86 18.12 -19.62 -0.28
N THR A 87 17.07 -19.07 -0.87
CA THR A 87 17.04 -17.67 -1.36
C THR A 87 16.66 -16.67 -0.28
N ARG A 88 16.32 -17.11 0.95
CA ARG A 88 15.78 -16.27 2.04
C ARG A 88 16.72 -15.12 2.45
N ASN A 89 18.03 -15.32 2.35
CA ASN A 89 19.05 -14.31 2.70
C ASN A 89 19.49 -13.47 1.50
N ASN A 90 18.95 -13.71 0.30
CA ASN A 90 19.18 -12.92 -0.90
C ASN A 90 17.91 -12.14 -1.22
N THR A 91 17.79 -10.94 -0.66
CA THR A 91 16.59 -10.08 -0.70
C THR A 91 16.11 -9.78 -2.13
N LEU A 92 17.01 -9.81 -3.13
CA LEU A 92 16.75 -9.51 -4.55
C LEU A 92 16.46 -10.76 -5.40
N ALA A 93 16.84 -11.97 -4.97
CA ALA A 93 16.41 -13.22 -5.61
C ALA A 93 14.94 -13.57 -5.28
N ARG A 94 14.29 -12.83 -4.39
CA ARG A 94 12.96 -13.19 -3.86
C ARG A 94 11.84 -12.61 -4.73
N ARG A 95 11.19 -13.46 -5.55
CA ARG A 95 10.01 -13.02 -6.35
C ARG A 95 8.76 -12.73 -5.50
N ARG A 96 8.69 -13.24 -4.27
CA ARG A 96 7.64 -12.91 -3.29
C ARG A 96 8.24 -12.08 -2.16
N ARG A 97 7.85 -10.81 -2.03
CA ARG A 97 8.13 -10.04 -0.80
C ARG A 97 7.43 -10.74 0.37
N SER A 98 8.14 -11.07 1.44
CA SER A 98 7.49 -11.20 2.75
C SER A 98 8.30 -10.51 3.83
N ARG A 99 7.54 -9.69 4.58
CA ARG A 99 7.85 -9.14 5.91
C ARG A 99 8.44 -10.22 6.81
N GLU A 100 9.64 -9.99 7.31
CA GLU A 100 10.07 -10.18 8.70
C GLU A 100 11.56 -9.81 8.77
N GLY A 101 11.97 -8.89 9.64
CA GLY A 101 11.92 -9.16 11.07
C GLY A 101 13.30 -9.69 11.47
N ARG A 102 14.22 -8.75 11.68
CA ARG A 102 15.61 -8.95 12.15
C ARG A 102 15.73 -10.17 13.08
N ARG A 103 16.52 -11.18 12.69
CA ARG A 103 17.23 -12.02 13.66
C ARG A 103 18.73 -11.73 13.56
N ASN A 104 19.29 -11.46 14.73
CA ASN A 104 20.66 -11.06 15.00
C ASN A 104 21.68 -12.14 14.68
N THR A 105 22.75 -11.74 13.98
CA THR A 105 24.18 -12.09 14.15
C THR A 105 24.92 -11.12 13.21
N GLY A 106 25.78 -10.17 13.55
CA GLY A 106 26.65 -9.95 14.69
C GLY A 106 27.99 -9.47 14.11
N VAL A 107 28.17 -8.17 13.86
CA VAL A 107 29.49 -7.53 13.66
C VAL A 107 29.40 -6.13 14.30
N ALA A 108 30.34 -5.85 15.20
CA ALA A 108 30.44 -4.62 15.96
C ALA A 108 30.95 -3.48 15.06
N GLY A 109 30.30 -2.32 15.11
CA GLY A 109 30.88 -1.09 14.54
C GLY A 109 29.90 -0.03 14.03
N GLU A 110 28.70 -0.41 13.59
CA GLU A 110 27.74 0.57 13.06
C GLU A 110 26.63 0.85 14.06
N SER A 111 26.43 2.14 14.37
CA SER A 111 25.30 2.64 15.14
C SER A 111 24.00 2.14 14.51
N ARG A 112 23.46 1.07 15.08
CA ARG A 112 22.17 0.52 14.70
C ARG A 112 21.12 1.57 15.02
N LEU A 113 20.56 2.19 14.00
CA LEU A 113 19.25 2.83 14.11
C LEU A 113 18.30 1.81 14.78
N THR A 114 17.97 2.09 16.02
CA THR A 114 17.12 1.28 16.87
C THR A 114 15.76 1.15 16.18
N ARG A 115 15.32 -0.08 15.96
CA ARG A 115 13.98 -0.34 15.43
C ARG A 115 13.01 0.19 16.47
N GLY A 116 12.18 1.16 16.08
CA GLY A 116 11.14 1.73 16.95
C GLY A 116 10.19 0.66 17.51
N PRO A 117 9.39 1.02 18.53
CA PRO A 117 8.56 0.08 19.29
C PRO A 117 7.71 -0.81 18.38
N VAL A 118 7.72 -2.10 18.66
CA VAL A 118 7.14 -3.16 17.80
C VAL A 118 5.60 -3.22 17.91
N ASP A 119 5.01 -2.51 18.87
CA ASP A 119 3.56 -2.46 19.14
C ASP A 119 2.84 -1.28 18.46
N GLN A 120 3.24 -0.96 17.24
CA GLN A 120 2.67 0.15 16.48
C GLN A 120 1.93 -0.37 15.25
N TYR A 121 0.61 -0.55 15.38
CA TYR A 121 -0.27 -0.87 14.27
C TYR A 121 -0.63 0.44 13.52
N GLY A 122 -0.32 0.52 12.22
CA GLY A 122 -0.62 1.69 11.38
C GLY A 122 0.59 2.47 10.86
N CYS A 123 0.35 3.56 10.13
CA CYS A 123 1.39 4.47 9.64
C CYS A 123 1.91 5.38 10.76
N VAL A 124 2.83 4.88 11.58
CA VAL A 124 3.36 5.60 12.75
C VAL A 124 4.38 6.70 12.47
N ARG A 125 4.87 6.80 11.23
CA ARG A 125 5.67 7.93 10.74
C ARG A 125 5.06 8.47 9.45
N TRP A 126 3.80 8.89 9.53
CA TRP A 126 3.08 9.41 8.36
C TRP A 126 3.78 10.63 7.76
N CYS A 127 4.23 11.58 8.59
CA CYS A 127 4.97 12.78 8.19
C CYS A 127 6.26 12.94 9.03
N PRO A 128 7.41 12.42 8.59
CA PRO A 128 8.66 12.53 9.35
C PRO A 128 9.14 13.98 9.43
N ALA A 129 9.35 14.49 10.66
CA ALA A 129 9.78 15.86 10.94
C ALA A 129 11.32 16.01 11.03
N GLU A 130 12.01 14.98 11.51
CA GLU A 130 13.45 15.03 11.79
C GLU A 130 14.27 14.47 10.63
N LEU A 131 15.22 15.26 10.13
CA LEU A 131 16.21 14.79 9.17
C LEU A 131 17.14 13.75 9.83
N PRO A 132 17.70 12.79 9.07
CA PRO A 132 18.71 11.88 9.59
C PRO A 132 19.92 12.67 10.15
N GLU A 133 20.60 12.11 11.15
CA GLU A 133 21.76 12.76 11.78
C GLU A 133 22.83 13.11 10.73
N GLY A 134 23.30 14.37 10.77
CA GLY A 134 24.31 14.88 9.83
C GLY A 134 23.78 15.27 8.45
N GLU A 135 22.48 15.13 8.19
CA GLU A 135 21.87 15.48 6.92
C GLU A 135 21.23 16.86 6.89
N THR A 136 21.28 17.48 5.72
CA THR A 136 20.54 18.70 5.40
C THR A 136 19.59 18.44 4.24
N GLU A 137 18.62 19.31 4.02
CA GLU A 137 17.69 19.12 2.89
C GLU A 137 18.41 19.14 1.53
N ALA A 138 19.49 19.93 1.41
CA ALA A 138 20.34 19.98 0.21
C ALA A 138 21.07 18.64 -0.04
N THR A 139 21.69 18.04 0.99
CA THR A 139 22.39 16.74 0.83
C THR A 139 21.43 15.61 0.46
N LEU A 140 20.18 15.70 0.91
CA LEU A 140 19.13 14.76 0.56
C LEU A 140 18.63 14.96 -0.88
N GLU A 141 18.48 16.19 -1.36
CA GLU A 141 18.13 16.45 -2.77
C GLU A 141 19.24 16.03 -3.74
N ASP A 142 20.51 16.21 -3.36
CA ASP A 142 21.64 15.66 -4.12
C ASP A 142 21.57 14.12 -4.18
N SER A 143 21.35 13.46 -3.04
CA SER A 143 21.17 12.00 -2.97
C SER A 143 19.99 11.52 -3.82
N LYS A 144 18.91 12.31 -3.93
CA LYS A 144 17.75 12.02 -4.77
C LYS A 144 18.05 12.19 -6.26
N ARG A 145 18.93 13.13 -6.64
CA ARG A 145 19.45 13.24 -8.00
C ARG A 145 20.31 12.02 -8.35
N ASP A 146 21.15 11.57 -7.43
CA ASP A 146 21.99 10.39 -7.63
C ASP A 146 21.14 9.12 -7.84
N LEU A 147 20.04 8.97 -7.10
CA LEU A 147 19.06 7.89 -7.33
C LEU A 147 18.51 7.88 -8.77
N ARG A 148 18.24 9.05 -9.36
CA ARG A 148 17.76 9.16 -10.74
C ARG A 148 18.84 8.80 -11.76
N ASN A 149 20.09 9.19 -11.47
CA ASN A 149 21.23 8.87 -12.32
C ASN A 149 21.49 7.37 -12.33
N ILE A 150 21.53 6.73 -11.15
CA ILE A 150 21.71 5.28 -11.01
C ILE A 150 20.63 4.52 -11.80
N TYR A 151 19.37 4.92 -11.70
CA TYR A 151 18.30 4.28 -12.46
C TYR A 151 18.43 4.49 -13.98
N SER A 152 18.84 5.68 -14.40
CA SER A 152 19.02 6.00 -15.83
C SER A 152 20.18 5.23 -16.45
N GLU A 153 21.28 5.06 -15.71
CA GLU A 153 22.52 4.43 -16.19
C GLU A 153 22.48 2.90 -16.08
N GLU A 154 21.96 2.38 -14.98
CA GLU A 154 22.08 0.96 -14.62
C GLU A 154 20.72 0.26 -14.53
N GLY A 155 19.62 1.00 -14.60
CA GLY A 155 18.26 0.46 -14.44
C GLY A 155 18.12 -0.28 -13.11
N MET A 156 17.67 -1.53 -13.19
CA MET A 156 17.56 -2.41 -12.01
C MET A 156 18.92 -2.96 -11.53
N GLY A 157 19.98 -2.82 -12.33
CA GLY A 157 21.34 -3.27 -11.98
C GLY A 157 22.00 -2.43 -10.88
N GLY A 158 21.63 -1.16 -10.74
CA GLY A 158 22.18 -0.24 -9.75
C GLY A 158 21.50 -0.28 -8.38
N ALA A 159 20.62 -1.26 -8.12
CA ALA A 159 19.79 -1.32 -6.93
C ALA A 159 20.61 -1.35 -5.61
N GLU A 160 21.75 -2.04 -5.59
CA GLU A 160 22.62 -2.13 -4.41
C GLU A 160 23.19 -0.75 -4.00
N ARG A 161 23.52 0.08 -5.00
CA ARG A 161 23.98 1.46 -4.78
C ARG A 161 22.83 2.40 -4.43
N ALA A 162 21.64 2.14 -4.96
CA ALA A 162 20.45 2.95 -4.70
C ALA A 162 19.89 2.73 -3.29
N GLU A 163 19.95 1.52 -2.73
CA GLU A 163 19.34 1.19 -1.43
C GLU A 163 19.72 2.14 -0.27
N PRO A 164 21.00 2.42 0.02
CA PRO A 164 21.37 3.34 1.10
C PRO A 164 20.85 4.77 0.84
N LEU A 165 20.87 5.22 -0.41
CA LEU A 165 20.34 6.54 -0.80
C LEU A 165 18.82 6.59 -0.67
N MET A 166 18.09 5.51 -0.96
CA MET A 166 16.64 5.43 -0.78
C MET A 166 16.25 5.52 0.69
N VAL A 167 17.00 4.87 1.59
CA VAL A 167 16.75 4.96 3.05
C VAL A 167 17.01 6.39 3.54
N ARG A 168 18.13 6.99 3.12
CA ARG A 168 18.53 8.35 3.49
C ARG A 168 17.52 9.40 3.01
N THR A 169 17.07 9.29 1.76
CA THR A 169 16.11 10.22 1.13
C THR A 169 14.65 9.96 1.48
N TYR A 170 14.34 8.94 2.28
CA TYR A 170 12.97 8.56 2.63
C TYR A 170 12.13 9.76 3.11
N ILE A 171 12.69 10.61 3.97
CA ILE A 171 11.97 11.75 4.55
C ILE A 171 11.50 12.75 3.49
N ILE A 172 12.37 13.19 2.58
CA ILE A 172 12.02 14.17 1.56
C ILE A 172 11.08 13.58 0.50
N LEU A 173 11.26 12.30 0.16
CA LEU A 173 10.35 11.59 -0.75
C LEU A 173 8.96 11.43 -0.11
N ARG A 174 8.92 11.14 1.19
CA ARG A 174 7.67 11.00 1.93
C ARG A 174 6.93 12.32 2.07
N ARG A 175 7.64 13.39 2.41
CA ARG A 175 7.10 14.76 2.45
C ARG A 175 6.54 15.18 1.09
N TYR A 176 7.27 14.91 0.00
CA TYR A 176 6.78 15.16 -1.35
C TYR A 176 5.48 14.42 -1.64
N LEU A 177 5.43 13.11 -1.35
CA LEU A 177 4.22 12.31 -1.54
C LEU A 177 3.04 12.78 -0.68
N ASN A 178 3.29 13.31 0.51
CA ASN A 178 2.23 13.86 1.38
C ASN A 178 1.76 15.25 0.91
N ARG A 179 2.66 16.06 0.35
CA ARG A 179 2.35 17.37 -0.25
C ARG A 179 1.62 17.26 -1.58
N MET A 180 1.78 16.14 -2.27
CA MET A 180 1.02 15.82 -3.47
C MET A 180 -0.30 15.18 -3.05
N PRO A 181 -1.42 15.92 -2.98
CA PRO A 181 -2.72 15.24 -2.97
C PRO A 181 -2.72 14.34 -4.21
N ALA A 182 -3.04 13.04 -4.05
CA ALA A 182 -3.13 12.17 -5.22
C ALA A 182 -4.15 12.83 -6.16
N PRO A 183 -3.75 13.34 -7.34
CA PRO A 183 -4.63 14.15 -8.18
C PRO A 183 -5.93 13.39 -8.50
N ALA A 184 -5.80 12.07 -8.66
CA ALA A 184 -6.89 11.15 -8.88
C ALA A 184 -7.91 11.01 -7.73
N MET A 185 -7.58 11.34 -6.48
CA MET A 185 -8.56 11.23 -5.37
C MET A 185 -9.59 12.35 -5.43
N PHE A 186 -9.15 13.58 -5.66
CA PHE A 186 -10.04 14.73 -5.80
C PHE A 186 -10.93 14.58 -7.03
N GLU A 187 -10.33 14.21 -8.17
CA GLU A 187 -11.07 13.94 -9.41
C GLU A 187 -12.08 12.81 -9.25
N LYS A 188 -11.71 11.70 -8.59
CA LYS A 188 -12.64 10.57 -8.36
C LYS A 188 -13.74 10.89 -7.37
N LEU A 189 -13.44 11.67 -6.32
CA LEU A 189 -14.47 12.12 -5.39
C LEU A 189 -15.47 13.03 -6.10
N GLN A 190 -14.98 13.97 -6.90
CA GLN A 190 -15.80 14.85 -7.72
C GLN A 190 -16.65 14.06 -8.72
N GLU A 191 -16.07 13.09 -9.42
CA GLU A 191 -16.79 12.20 -10.34
C GLU A 191 -17.89 11.42 -9.59
N ALA A 192 -17.58 10.85 -8.43
CA ALA A 192 -18.52 10.09 -7.63
C ALA A 192 -19.68 10.97 -7.11
N LEU A 193 -19.39 12.18 -6.62
CA LEU A 193 -20.40 13.15 -6.18
C LEU A 193 -21.24 13.65 -7.37
N GLY A 194 -20.65 13.84 -8.55
CA GLY A 194 -21.37 14.19 -9.76
C GLY A 194 -22.34 13.10 -10.20
N GLN A 195 -21.84 11.86 -10.35
CA GLN A 195 -22.60 10.72 -10.86
C GLN A 195 -23.64 10.20 -9.85
N ARG A 196 -23.26 10.06 -8.58
CA ARG A 196 -24.10 9.43 -7.53
C ARG A 196 -24.80 10.44 -6.64
N GLY A 197 -24.35 11.70 -6.62
CA GLY A 197 -24.96 12.75 -5.80
C GLY A 197 -26.43 12.98 -6.13
N GLN A 198 -26.81 12.86 -7.40
CA GLN A 198 -28.22 12.95 -7.78
C GLN A 198 -29.07 11.84 -7.17
N THR A 199 -28.53 10.62 -7.11
CA THR A 199 -29.19 9.48 -6.48
C THR A 199 -29.38 9.72 -4.99
N ILE A 200 -28.37 10.28 -4.30
CA ILE A 200 -28.45 10.63 -2.88
C ILE A 200 -29.51 11.71 -2.66
N LEU A 201 -29.52 12.78 -3.45
CA LEU A 201 -30.55 13.84 -3.36
C LEU A 201 -31.95 13.26 -3.50
N HIS A 202 -32.20 12.47 -4.54
CA HIS A 202 -33.49 11.86 -4.78
C HIS A 202 -33.90 10.85 -3.69
N PHE A 203 -32.93 10.11 -3.14
CA PHE A 203 -33.18 9.23 -2.00
C PHE A 203 -33.58 10.04 -0.75
N CYS A 204 -32.81 11.08 -0.41
CA CYS A 204 -33.07 11.93 0.74
C CYS A 204 -34.41 12.68 0.64
N GLN A 205 -34.83 13.09 -0.55
CA GLN A 205 -36.16 13.69 -0.78
C GLN A 205 -37.33 12.78 -0.38
N LYS A 206 -37.13 11.45 -0.41
CA LYS A 206 -38.16 10.48 -0.03
C LYS A 206 -38.18 10.15 1.47
N LEU A 207 -37.18 10.63 2.22
CA LEU A 207 -37.09 10.37 3.65
C LEU A 207 -37.95 11.38 4.41
N ASP A 208 -38.77 10.90 5.33
CA ASP A 208 -39.47 11.77 6.28
C ASP A 208 -38.56 12.10 7.46
N ASN A 209 -37.66 13.06 7.25
CA ASN A 209 -36.78 13.57 8.29
C ASN A 209 -36.73 15.11 8.22
N PRO A 210 -37.10 15.82 9.32
CA PRO A 210 -37.18 17.28 9.31
C PRO A 210 -35.84 17.97 9.05
N LYS A 211 -34.73 17.43 9.56
CA LYS A 211 -33.39 17.98 9.33
C LYS A 211 -32.93 17.78 7.88
N ILE A 212 -33.30 16.67 7.26
CA ILE A 212 -33.04 16.43 5.84
C ILE A 212 -33.83 17.42 4.99
N ARG A 213 -35.10 17.69 5.33
CA ARG A 213 -35.91 18.70 4.63
C ARG A 213 -35.32 20.10 4.73
N GLU A 214 -34.77 20.46 5.88
CA GLU A 214 -34.10 21.75 6.09
C GLU A 214 -32.89 21.93 5.18
N VAL A 215 -32.01 20.91 5.11
CA VAL A 215 -30.84 20.92 4.21
C VAL A 215 -31.27 20.94 2.73
N LEU A 216 -32.32 20.21 2.36
CA LEU A 216 -32.83 20.24 0.98
C LEU A 216 -33.46 21.60 0.63
N ALA A 217 -34.06 22.30 1.60
CA ALA A 217 -34.67 23.61 1.38
C ALA A 217 -33.63 24.72 1.20
N SER A 218 -32.43 24.58 1.78
CA SER A 218 -31.32 25.51 1.57
C SER A 218 -30.54 25.25 0.27
N TYR A 219 -30.79 24.13 -0.41
CA TYR A 219 -30.13 23.78 -1.66
C TYR A 219 -30.78 24.45 -2.88
N ASP A 220 -30.07 25.41 -3.44
CA ASP A 220 -30.35 26.04 -4.73
C ASP A 220 -29.49 25.38 -5.83
N PRO A 221 -30.08 24.68 -6.82
CA PRO A 221 -29.33 23.96 -7.85
C PRO A 221 -28.46 24.83 -8.77
N GLU A 222 -28.77 26.13 -8.89
CA GLU A 222 -28.04 27.05 -9.76
C GLU A 222 -26.96 27.83 -9.01
N GLY A 223 -27.18 28.09 -7.71
CA GLY A 223 -26.28 28.89 -6.89
C GLY A 223 -25.50 28.14 -5.82
N SER A 224 -25.91 26.93 -5.43
CA SER A 224 -25.30 26.18 -4.33
C SER A 224 -24.33 25.11 -4.81
N GLU A 225 -23.33 24.84 -3.99
CA GLU A 225 -22.36 23.80 -4.19
C GLU A 225 -22.99 22.42 -3.91
N LYS A 226 -23.19 21.64 -4.98
CA LYS A 226 -23.83 20.32 -4.91
C LYS A 226 -23.09 19.37 -3.95
N ALA A 227 -21.76 19.43 -3.93
CA ALA A 227 -20.94 18.60 -3.06
C ALA A 227 -21.22 18.89 -1.57
N ALA A 228 -21.34 20.17 -1.19
CA ALA A 228 -21.62 20.59 0.17
C ALA A 228 -23.00 20.10 0.63
N CYS A 229 -24.02 20.25 -0.23
CA CYS A 229 -25.36 19.73 0.03
C CYS A 229 -25.35 18.21 0.27
N ILE A 230 -24.69 17.44 -0.60
CA ILE A 230 -24.61 15.98 -0.46
C ILE A 230 -23.91 15.60 0.86
N LEU A 231 -22.80 16.26 1.20
CA LEU A 231 -22.08 15.98 2.44
C LEU A 231 -22.95 16.27 3.66
N GLN A 232 -23.62 17.43 3.72
CA GLN A 232 -24.54 17.74 4.80
C GLN A 232 -25.68 16.71 4.93
N LEU A 233 -26.26 16.28 3.80
CA LEU A 233 -27.29 15.24 3.80
C LEU A 233 -26.79 13.90 4.34
N LEU A 234 -25.57 13.50 3.97
CA LEU A 234 -24.94 12.27 4.49
C LEU A 234 -24.68 12.38 6.00
N MET A 235 -24.16 13.51 6.47
CA MET A 235 -23.94 13.74 7.90
C MET A 235 -25.25 13.62 8.69
N VAL A 236 -26.31 14.29 8.22
CA VAL A 236 -27.64 14.22 8.85
C VAL A 236 -28.21 12.80 8.80
N TYR A 237 -28.09 12.10 7.67
CA TYR A 237 -28.59 10.73 7.50
C TYR A 237 -27.90 9.74 8.45
N PHE A 238 -26.58 9.80 8.56
CA PHE A 238 -25.79 8.95 9.46
C PHE A 238 -25.78 9.43 10.92
N LYS A 239 -26.45 10.56 11.21
CA LYS A 239 -26.51 11.19 12.54
C LYS A 239 -25.12 11.59 13.05
N GLU A 240 -24.25 11.97 12.13
CA GLU A 240 -22.93 12.49 12.44
C GLU A 240 -22.98 14.03 12.54
N PRO A 241 -22.23 14.64 13.47
CA PRO A 241 -22.17 16.09 13.60
C PRO A 241 -21.38 16.71 12.43
N THR A 242 -21.99 17.65 11.71
CA THR A 242 -21.39 18.32 10.55
C THR A 242 -20.06 19.00 10.91
N GLU A 243 -19.97 19.53 12.14
CA GLU A 243 -18.82 20.27 12.67
C GLU A 243 -17.56 19.40 12.80
N LYS A 244 -17.70 18.06 12.78
CA LYS A 244 -16.55 17.14 12.78
C LYS A 244 -15.91 16.96 11.41
N LEU A 245 -16.67 17.20 10.34
CA LEU A 245 -16.19 17.07 8.97
C LEU A 245 -15.94 18.44 8.32
N MET A 246 -16.75 19.44 8.66
CA MET A 246 -16.81 20.74 8.01
C MET A 246 -16.73 21.85 9.05
N LEU A 247 -15.81 22.80 8.86
CA LEU A 247 -15.61 23.96 9.72
C LEU A 247 -15.77 25.24 8.90
N GLU A 248 -16.82 26.01 9.18
CA GLU A 248 -16.97 27.34 8.59
C GLU A 248 -16.07 28.36 9.30
N VAL A 249 -15.39 29.18 8.51
CA VAL A 249 -14.52 30.27 8.96
C VAL A 249 -14.82 31.53 8.16
N ASP A 250 -14.29 32.66 8.63
CA ASP A 250 -14.42 33.93 7.92
C ASP A 250 -13.94 33.82 6.46
N THR A 251 -14.63 34.52 5.55
CA THR A 251 -14.33 34.51 4.11
C THR A 251 -12.88 34.88 3.79
N CYS A 252 -12.24 35.67 4.64
CA CYS A 252 -10.87 36.14 4.48
C CYS A 252 -9.84 35.35 5.32
N ALA A 253 -10.25 34.32 6.06
CA ALA A 253 -9.38 33.58 6.98
C ALA A 253 -8.26 32.85 6.23
N THR A 254 -7.00 33.10 6.58
CA THR A 254 -5.86 32.39 6.00
C THR A 254 -5.58 31.07 6.72
N ALA A 255 -4.77 30.20 6.12
CA ALA A 255 -4.33 28.96 6.78
C ALA A 255 -3.65 29.21 8.14
N ALA A 256 -2.87 30.30 8.25
CA ALA A 256 -2.23 30.69 9.49
C ALA A 256 -3.26 31.15 10.54
N ASP A 257 -4.26 31.93 10.12
CA ASP A 257 -5.34 32.37 11.02
C ASP A 257 -6.10 31.18 11.57
N VAL A 258 -6.48 30.22 10.71
CA VAL A 258 -7.23 29.04 11.14
C VAL A 258 -6.42 28.17 12.10
N VAL A 259 -5.13 27.94 11.85
CA VAL A 259 -4.27 27.17 12.78
C VAL A 259 -4.14 27.85 14.14
N ASN A 260 -4.12 29.19 14.17
CA ASN A 260 -3.94 29.95 15.40
C ASN A 260 -5.24 30.20 16.18
N THR A 261 -6.39 30.22 15.50
CA THR A 261 -7.67 30.64 16.08
C THR A 261 -8.68 29.51 16.21
N ALA A 262 -8.62 28.48 15.36
CA ALA A 262 -9.53 27.35 15.39
C ALA A 262 -8.89 26.13 16.07
N ALA A 263 -9.65 25.46 16.93
CA ALA A 263 -9.27 24.16 17.48
C ALA A 263 -9.44 23.07 16.40
N LEU A 264 -8.45 22.96 15.50
CA LEU A 264 -8.50 21.99 14.41
C LEU A 264 -8.47 20.55 14.97
N PRO A 265 -9.39 19.68 14.50
CA PRO A 265 -9.43 18.30 14.96
C PRO A 265 -8.22 17.51 14.45
N SER A 266 -7.89 16.43 15.17
CA SER A 266 -6.87 15.47 14.72
C SER A 266 -7.32 14.66 13.49
N THR A 267 -8.61 14.60 13.23
CA THR A 267 -9.21 13.95 12.05
C THR A 267 -9.24 14.90 10.87
N PRO A 268 -9.19 14.40 9.62
CA PRO A 268 -9.34 15.25 8.44
C PRO A 268 -10.62 16.09 8.50
N CYS A 269 -10.49 17.40 8.33
CA CYS A 269 -11.60 18.33 8.38
C CYS A 269 -11.47 19.36 7.25
N LEU A 270 -12.59 19.56 6.56
CA LEU A 270 -12.72 20.53 5.49
C LEU A 270 -13.08 21.89 6.07
N ILE A 271 -12.21 22.86 5.85
CA ILE A 271 -12.39 24.23 6.31
C ILE A 271 -13.01 25.02 5.16
N ILE A 272 -14.08 25.74 5.44
CA ILE A 272 -14.90 26.42 4.45
C ILE A 272 -14.87 27.91 4.74
N GLN A 273 -14.43 28.71 3.78
CA GLN A 273 -14.44 30.16 3.89
C GLN A 273 -15.83 30.68 3.48
N GLY A 274 -16.53 31.30 4.42
CA GLY A 274 -17.90 31.75 4.25
C GLY A 274 -18.94 30.64 4.40
N ASP A 275 -20.06 30.79 3.68
CA ASP A 275 -21.20 29.89 3.78
C ASP A 275 -20.92 28.51 3.15
N THR A 276 -21.27 27.43 3.85
CA THR A 276 -21.06 26.06 3.36
C THR A 276 -21.69 25.77 2.00
N MET A 277 -22.90 26.28 1.75
CA MET A 277 -23.63 26.03 0.51
C MET A 277 -23.12 26.93 -0.62
N LYS A 278 -22.53 28.09 -0.31
CA LYS A 278 -21.96 29.03 -1.28
C LYS A 278 -20.54 29.49 -0.86
N PRO A 279 -19.56 28.56 -0.85
CA PRO A 279 -18.26 28.83 -0.27
C PRO A 279 -17.43 29.74 -1.17
N SER A 280 -16.77 30.75 -0.57
CA SER A 280 -15.84 31.63 -1.30
C SER A 280 -14.48 30.97 -1.53
N GLY A 281 -14.12 30.00 -0.69
CA GLY A 281 -12.92 29.18 -0.79
C GLY A 281 -12.93 28.05 0.24
N TRP A 282 -11.92 27.19 0.19
CA TRP A 282 -11.81 26.05 1.10
C TRP A 282 -10.36 25.67 1.38
N MET A 283 -10.13 25.03 2.52
CA MET A 283 -8.85 24.45 2.92
C MET A 283 -9.08 23.04 3.48
N LEU A 284 -8.03 22.22 3.49
CA LEU A 284 -8.08 20.90 4.11
C LEU A 284 -7.12 20.83 5.29
N SER A 285 -7.63 20.42 6.45
CA SER A 285 -6.82 20.09 7.61
C SER A 285 -6.70 18.59 7.80
N ILE A 286 -5.52 18.13 8.20
CA ILE A 286 -5.24 16.76 8.65
C ILE A 286 -4.31 16.85 9.86
N GLU A 287 -4.60 16.11 10.93
CA GLU A 287 -3.77 16.06 12.14
C GLU A 287 -3.49 17.47 12.74
N GLY A 288 -4.49 18.34 12.73
CA GLY A 288 -4.39 19.70 13.27
C GLY A 288 -3.58 20.68 12.41
N GLN A 289 -3.18 20.31 11.19
CA GLN A 289 -2.45 21.17 10.26
C GLN A 289 -3.21 21.37 8.96
N VAL A 290 -3.16 22.58 8.41
CA VAL A 290 -3.69 22.87 7.07
C VAL A 290 -2.67 22.41 6.02
N ILE A 291 -3.09 21.50 5.14
CA ILE A 291 -2.20 20.85 4.16
C ILE A 291 -2.51 21.21 2.70
N CYS A 292 -3.66 21.82 2.44
CA CYS A 292 -4.05 22.33 1.13
C CYS A 292 -4.68 23.71 1.30
N ASP A 293 -4.01 24.72 0.77
CA ASP A 293 -4.40 26.12 0.69
C ASP A 293 -4.45 26.50 -0.79
N ASN A 294 -5.58 26.24 -1.46
CA ASN A 294 -5.72 26.69 -2.85
C ASN A 294 -6.79 27.78 -2.95
N PRO A 295 -6.45 29.05 -2.67
CA PRO A 295 -7.40 30.16 -2.70
C PRO A 295 -7.95 30.46 -4.10
N ASP A 296 -7.32 29.98 -5.17
CA ASP A 296 -7.70 30.27 -6.56
C ASP A 296 -8.79 29.34 -7.13
N LYS A 297 -9.20 28.29 -6.40
CA LYS A 297 -10.25 27.35 -6.81
C LYS A 297 -11.60 27.77 -6.22
N ARG A 298 -12.33 28.63 -6.95
CA ARG A 298 -13.76 28.91 -6.66
C ARG A 298 -14.57 27.60 -6.68
N GLY A 299 -15.35 27.34 -5.62
CA GLY A 299 -16.19 26.13 -5.43
C GLY A 299 -15.52 25.01 -4.62
N PHE A 300 -16.30 24.11 -4.00
CA PHE A 300 -15.74 22.92 -3.34
C PHE A 300 -14.95 22.10 -4.36
N LEU A 301 -13.74 21.68 -4.00
CA LEU A 301 -12.91 20.79 -4.83
C LEU A 301 -12.49 21.40 -6.20
N GLY A 302 -12.86 22.65 -6.51
CA GLY A 302 -12.42 23.40 -7.69
C GLY A 302 -13.24 23.23 -8.96
N VAL A 303 -14.58 23.24 -8.86
CA VAL A 303 -15.47 23.11 -10.02
C VAL A 303 -16.23 24.42 -10.28
N ARG A 304 -15.98 25.05 -11.43
CA ARG A 304 -17.05 25.82 -12.10
C ARG A 304 -17.93 24.83 -12.84
N GLY A 305 -19.25 24.90 -12.64
CA GLY A 305 -20.19 24.36 -13.61
C GLY A 305 -19.82 24.91 -14.99
N HIS A 306 -19.58 24.02 -15.94
CA HIS A 306 -19.41 24.38 -17.34
C HIS A 306 -20.74 24.96 -17.82
N VAL A 307 -20.86 26.29 -17.83
CA VAL A 307 -21.85 26.97 -18.66
C VAL A 307 -21.16 27.20 -19.99
N SER A 308 -21.49 26.37 -20.97
CA SER A 308 -21.16 26.66 -22.37
C SER A 308 -22.10 27.75 -22.90
N PRO A 309 -21.64 28.63 -23.81
CA PRO A 309 -22.43 29.73 -24.38
C PRO A 309 -23.62 29.26 -25.21
#